data_AF-X0W0F1-F1
#
_entry.id   AF-X0W0F1-F1
#
_cell.length_a   1.000
_cell.length_b   1.000
_cell.length_c   1.000
_cell.angle_alpha   90.00
_cell.angle_beta   90.00
_cell.angle_gamma   90.00
#
_symmetry.space_group_name_H-M   'P 1'
#
loop_
_entity.id
_entity.type
_entity.pdbx_description
1 polymer ?
#
loop_
_entity_poly.entity_id
_entity_poly.type
_entity_poly.pdbx_seq_one_letter_code
_entity_poly.pdbx_strand_id
1 'polypeptide(L)'
;MHIAIMSRKRSLYSTKRLIEEMKAQDITPVVLDPLKCDIIVGKKEHYIYYHKKKMKNLDAVIPRIGASVTTYGLNVLRHFIEMGVPSISHPVGIAIARDKFHCL
;
A
#
# COMPACT_ATOMS: atom_id res chain seq x y z
N MET A 1 14.28 0.65 -9.10
CA MET A 1 12.89 0.18 -8.86
C MET A 1 12.36 0.81 -7.58
N HIS A 2 11.14 1.35 -7.60
CA HIS A 2 10.46 1.96 -6.45
C HIS A 2 9.31 1.07 -5.97
N ILE A 3 9.43 0.56 -4.74
CA ILE A 3 8.38 -0.26 -4.14
C ILE A 3 7.75 0.49 -2.97
N ALA A 4 6.43 0.63 -3.00
CA ALA A 4 5.67 1.20 -1.90
C ALA A 4 5.40 0.14 -0.82
N ILE A 5 5.62 0.48 0.45
CA ILE A 5 5.21 -0.33 1.60
C ILE A 5 4.09 0.42 2.32
N MET A 6 2.87 -0.11 2.28
CA MET A 6 1.73 0.49 2.98
C MET A 6 1.74 0.07 4.44
N SER A 7 2.33 0.90 5.31
CA SER A 7 2.46 0.63 6.74
C SER A 7 2.37 1.92 7.55
N ARG A 8 1.72 1.87 8.73
CA ARG A 8 1.57 3.06 9.59
C ARG A 8 2.89 3.59 10.14
N LYS A 9 3.85 2.70 10.43
CA LYS A 9 5.09 3.07 11.13
C LYS A 9 6.30 2.40 10.47
N ARG A 10 7.30 3.23 10.15
CA ARG A 10 8.62 2.78 9.68
C ARG A 10 9.43 2.07 10.76
N SER A 11 9.15 2.36 12.04
CA SER A 11 9.87 1.81 13.19
C SER A 11 9.50 0.35 13.51
N LEU A 12 8.45 -0.20 12.90
CA LEU A 12 8.07 -1.60 13.11
C LEU A 12 9.15 -2.52 12.53
N TYR A 13 9.53 -3.55 13.29
CA TYR A 13 10.59 -4.49 12.90
C TYR A 13 10.37 -5.06 11.49
N SER A 14 9.16 -5.51 11.17
CA SER A 14 8.86 -6.08 9.84
C SER A 14 9.07 -5.08 8.71
N THR A 15 8.64 -3.83 8.91
CA THR A 15 8.81 -2.76 7.94
C THR A 15 10.29 -2.39 7.79
N LYS A 16 11.02 -2.32 8.90
CA LYS A 16 12.47 -2.05 8.92
C LYS A 16 13.26 -3.14 8.17
N ARG A 17 12.99 -4.42 8.44
CA ARG A 17 13.61 -5.54 7.73
C ARG A 17 13.35 -5.47 6.23
N LEU A 18 12.10 -5.23 5.81
CA LEU A 18 11.79 -5.08 4.38
C LEU A 18 12.57 -3.93 3.72
N ILE A 19 12.70 -2.79 4.41
CA ILE A 19 13.48 -1.65 3.92
C ILE A 19 14.96 -2.02 3.76
N GLU A 20 15.53 -2.75 4.73
CA GLU A 20 16.94 -3.16 4.71
C GLU A 20 17.22 -4.11 3.54
N GLU A 21 16.40 -5.15 3.35
CA GLU A 21 16.55 -6.09 2.23
C GLU A 21 16.32 -5.42 0.87
N MET A 22 15.34 -4.51 0.77
CA MET A 22 15.11 -3.74 -0.45
C MET A 22 16.33 -2.89 -0.82
N LYS A 23 16.91 -2.19 0.17
CA LYS A 23 18.12 -1.40 -0.05
C LYS A 23 19.31 -2.25 -0.46
N ALA A 24 19.44 -3.46 0.09
CA ALA A 24 20.50 -4.40 -0.28
C ALA A 24 20.39 -4.89 -1.74
N GLN A 25 19.20 -4.79 -2.35
CA GLN A 25 18.93 -5.16 -3.74
C GLN A 25 18.78 -3.95 -4.69
N ASP A 26 19.27 -2.77 -4.30
CA ASP A 26 19.13 -1.51 -5.07
C ASP A 26 17.66 -1.12 -5.38
N ILE A 27 16.74 -1.57 -4.55
CA ILE A 27 15.33 -1.19 -4.59
C ILE A 27 15.15 0.02 -3.67
N THR A 28 14.42 1.04 -4.12
CA THR A 28 14.10 2.23 -3.34
C THR A 28 12.77 2.01 -2.60
N PRO A 29 12.78 1.78 -1.26
CA PRO A 29 11.56 1.58 -0.49
C PRO A 29 10.86 2.91 -0.20
N VAL A 30 9.56 2.97 -0.46
CA VAL A 30 8.70 4.13 -0.15
C VAL A 30 7.66 3.70 0.88
N VAL A 31 7.86 4.05 2.15
CA VAL A 31 6.84 3.73 3.16
C VAL A 31 5.75 4.80 3.17
N LEU A 32 4.52 4.35 2.95
CA LEU A 32 3.30 5.14 2.90
C LEU A 32 2.39 4.73 4.06
N ASP A 33 1.98 5.70 4.88
CA ASP A 33 0.90 5.50 5.83
C ASP A 33 -0.44 5.60 5.08
N PRO A 34 -1.27 4.54 5.03
CA PRO A 34 -2.54 4.58 4.31
C PRO A 34 -3.42 5.75 4.75
N LEU A 35 -3.40 6.12 6.03
CA LEU A 35 -4.23 7.22 6.57
C LEU A 35 -3.82 8.61 6.10
N LYS A 36 -2.63 8.76 5.53
CA LYS A 36 -2.11 10.02 5.00
C LYS A 36 -2.13 10.09 3.48
N CYS A 37 -2.73 9.07 2.84
CA CYS A 37 -2.96 9.02 1.42
C CYS A 37 -4.30 9.65 1.10
N ASP A 38 -4.31 10.79 0.40
CA ASP A 38 -5.53 11.38 -0.10
C ASP A 38 -5.86 10.77 -1.47
N ILE A 39 -7.04 10.16 -1.57
CA ILE A 39 -7.53 9.55 -2.80
C ILE A 39 -8.30 10.61 -3.60
N ILE A 40 -7.87 10.85 -4.83
CA ILE A 40 -8.58 11.70 -5.80
C ILE A 40 -9.16 10.79 -6.87
N VAL A 41 -10.50 10.73 -6.92
CA VAL A 41 -11.26 10.01 -7.95
C VAL A 41 -11.77 11.03 -8.96
N GLY A 42 -11.16 11.05 -10.15
CA GLY A 42 -11.58 11.89 -11.27
C GLY A 42 -12.23 11.07 -12.38
N LYS A 43 -13.04 11.71 -13.24
CA LYS A 43 -13.69 11.04 -14.40
C LYS A 43 -12.71 10.51 -15.46
N LYS A 44 -11.52 11.12 -15.55
CA LYS A 44 -10.48 10.76 -16.54
C LYS A 44 -9.19 10.24 -15.92
N GLU A 45 -8.89 10.65 -14.70
CA GLU A 45 -7.62 10.31 -14.06
C GLU A 45 -7.80 10.07 -12.57
N HIS A 46 -7.15 9.01 -12.09
CA HIS A 46 -7.15 8.55 -10.70
C HIS A 46 -5.77 8.83 -10.09
N TYR A 47 -5.74 9.50 -8.93
CA TYR A 47 -4.47 9.86 -8.29
C TYR A 47 -4.49 9.68 -6.79
N ILE A 48 -3.33 9.37 -6.23
CA ILE A 48 -3.08 9.38 -4.80
C ILE A 48 -2.09 10.49 -4.49
N TYR A 49 -2.44 11.34 -3.53
CA TYR A 49 -1.52 12.30 -2.93
C TYR A 49 -1.04 11.77 -1.58
N TYR A 50 0.26 11.91 -1.32
CA TYR A 50 0.84 11.64 -0.02
C TYR A 50 1.60 12.89 0.42
N HIS A 51 1.17 13.52 1.52
CA HIS A 51 1.73 14.79 1.99
C HIS A 51 1.84 15.86 0.88
N LYS A 52 0.75 16.06 0.13
CA LYS A 52 0.67 17.02 -1.00
C LYS A 52 1.57 16.69 -2.20
N LYS A 53 2.26 15.54 -2.20
CA LYS A 53 3.00 15.05 -3.37
C LYS A 53 2.18 13.99 -4.09
N LYS A 54 2.02 14.18 -5.40
CA LYS A 54 1.37 13.21 -6.26
C LYS A 54 2.25 11.96 -6.35
N MET A 55 1.71 10.82 -5.96
CA MET A 55 2.42 9.55 -6.05
C MET A 55 2.50 9.12 -7.51
N LYS A 56 3.73 8.98 -8.01
CA LYS A 56 4.04 8.52 -9.37
C LYS A 56 5.23 7.57 -9.32
N ASN A 57 5.41 6.78 -10.38
CA ASN A 57 6.56 5.91 -10.61
C ASN A 57 6.75 4.85 -9.51
N LEU A 58 5.66 4.22 -9.07
CA LEU A 58 5.72 3.05 -8.19
C LEU A 58 5.60 1.80 -9.06
N ASP A 59 6.55 0.89 -8.92
CA ASP A 59 6.60 -0.36 -9.67
C ASP A 59 5.72 -1.43 -9.01
N ALA A 60 5.61 -1.41 -7.67
CA ALA A 60 4.77 -2.34 -6.93
C ALA A 60 4.38 -1.79 -5.55
N VAL A 61 3.35 -2.37 -4.94
CA VAL A 61 2.92 -2.08 -3.57
C VAL A 61 2.86 -3.34 -2.70
N ILE A 62 3.39 -3.22 -1.48
CA ILE A 62 3.35 -4.24 -0.43
C ILE A 62 2.34 -3.80 0.64
N PRO A 63 1.15 -4.43 0.72
CA PRO A 63 0.14 -4.06 1.69
C PRO A 63 0.44 -4.63 3.08
N ARG A 64 0.89 -3.78 4.02
CA ARG A 64 1.08 -4.09 5.44
C ARG A 64 0.03 -3.37 6.30
N ILE A 65 -1.24 -3.64 5.97
CA ILE A 65 -2.41 -2.98 6.55
C ILE A 65 -2.76 -3.61 7.90
N GLY A 66 -2.78 -2.81 8.97
CA GLY A 66 -3.21 -3.25 10.30
C GLY A 66 -4.73 -3.44 10.39
N ALA A 67 -5.19 -4.31 11.30
CA ALA A 67 -6.61 -4.64 11.44
C ALA A 67 -7.51 -3.42 11.68
N SER A 68 -7.02 -2.42 12.41
CA SER A 68 -7.75 -1.19 12.75
C SER A 68 -7.92 -0.20 11.59
N VAL A 69 -7.25 -0.41 10.44
CA VAL A 69 -7.34 0.47 9.26
C VAL A 69 -7.67 -0.32 8.00
N THR A 70 -8.28 -1.50 8.16
CA THR A 70 -8.52 -2.43 7.06
C THR A 70 -9.35 -1.78 5.96
N THR A 71 -10.51 -1.21 6.29
CA THR A 71 -11.42 -0.63 5.28
C THR A 71 -10.74 0.46 4.44
N TYR A 72 -10.13 1.46 5.09
CA TYR A 72 -9.48 2.55 4.37
C TYR A 72 -8.21 2.10 3.64
N GLY A 73 -7.39 1.26 4.28
CA GLY A 73 -6.19 0.72 3.65
C GLY A 73 -6.49 -0.13 2.42
N LEU A 74 -7.59 -0.88 2.44
CA LEU A 74 -8.06 -1.64 1.28
C LEU A 74 -8.51 -0.72 0.14
N ASN A 75 -9.21 0.39 0.44
CA ASN A 75 -9.62 1.36 -0.57
C ASN A 75 -8.41 2.02 -1.23
N VAL A 76 -7.41 2.45 -0.44
CA VAL A 76 -6.16 2.99 -0.96
C VAL A 76 -5.44 1.95 -1.84
N LEU A 77 -5.40 0.69 -1.41
CA LEU A 77 -4.78 -0.40 -2.18
C LEU A 77 -5.51 -0.68 -3.50
N ARG A 78 -6.84 -0.70 -3.49
CA ARG A 78 -7.67 -0.83 -4.70
C ARG A 78 -7.35 0.28 -5.69
N HIS A 79 -7.28 1.51 -5.20
CA HIS A 79 -6.97 2.66 -6.03
C HIS A 79 -5.56 2.59 -6.62
N PHE A 80 -4.56 2.05 -5.89
CA PHE A 80 -3.24 1.77 -6.48
C PHE A 80 -3.30 0.78 -7.65
N ILE A 81 -4.11 -0.28 -7.53
CA ILE A 81 -4.31 -1.26 -8.60
C ILE A 81 -5.02 -0.64 -9.79
N GLU A 82 -6.05 0.17 -9.56
CA GLU A 82 -6.74 0.94 -10.62
C GLU A 82 -5.80 1.94 -11.32
N MET A 83 -4.82 2.50 -10.60
CA MET A 83 -3.74 3.31 -11.16
C MET A 83 -2.68 2.51 -11.94
N GLY A 84 -2.83 1.19 -12.05
CA GLY A 84 -1.90 0.29 -12.76
C GLY A 84 -0.68 -0.14 -11.95
N VAL A 85 -0.65 0.11 -10.64
CA VAL A 85 0.45 -0.34 -9.76
C VAL A 85 0.11 -1.72 -9.19
N PRO A 86 0.86 -2.78 -9.53
CA PRO A 86 0.59 -4.12 -9.05
C PRO A 86 0.83 -4.25 -7.54
N SER A 87 0.03 -5.09 -6.88
CA SER A 87 0.15 -5.41 -5.45
C SER A 87 0.52 -6.87 -5.26
N ILE A 88 1.35 -7.15 -4.24
CA ILE A 88 1.66 -8.55 -3.83
C ILE A 88 0.41 -9.30 -3.37
N SER A 89 -0.59 -8.60 -2.83
CA SER A 89 -1.84 -9.21 -2.40
C SER A 89 -3.02 -8.38 -2.87
N HIS A 90 -3.99 -9.04 -3.50
CA HIS A 90 -5.20 -8.37 -3.99
C HIS A 90 -6.06 -7.91 -2.78
N PRO A 91 -6.63 -6.70 -2.80
CA PRO A 91 -7.44 -6.16 -1.70
C PRO A 91 -8.64 -7.05 -1.35
N VAL A 92 -9.24 -7.73 -2.34
CA VAL A 92 -10.30 -8.72 -2.07
C VAL A 92 -9.78 -9.90 -1.26
N GLY A 93 -8.61 -10.43 -1.61
CA GLY A 93 -7.99 -11.55 -0.88
C GLY A 93 -7.64 -11.16 0.56
N ILE A 94 -7.15 -9.93 0.77
CA ILE A 94 -6.91 -9.42 2.13
C ILE A 94 -8.22 -9.28 2.91
N ALA A 95 -9.29 -8.79 2.29
CA ALA A 95 -10.59 -8.64 2.94
C ALA A 95 -11.16 -10.00 3.39
N ILE A 96 -11.12 -10.98 2.50
CA ILE A 96 -11.54 -12.36 2.78
C ILE A 96 -10.69 -12.95 3.91
N ALA A 97 -9.36 -12.91 3.80
CA ALA A 97 -8.46 -13.46 4.81
C ALA A 97 -8.58 -12.80 6.20
N ARG A 98 -9.17 -11.59 6.28
CA ARG A 98 -9.45 -10.89 7.53
C ARG A 98 -10.74 -11.34 8.19
N ASP A 99 -11.71 -11.80 7.40
CA ASP A 99 -12.96 -12.34 7.90
C ASP A 99 -12.79 -13.82 8.23
N LYS A 100 -12.58 -14.10 9.52
CA LYS A 100 -12.39 -15.46 10.01
C LYS A 100 -13.62 -16.36 9.80
N PHE A 101 -14.83 -15.80 9.79
CA PHE A 101 -16.04 -16.61 9.56
C PHE A 101 -16.14 -17.01 8.10
N HIS A 102 -15.69 -16.16 7.19
CA HIS A 102 -15.71 -16.44 5.75
C HIS A 102 -14.61 -17.43 5.32
N CYS A 103 -13.54 -17.56 6.10
CA CYS A 103 -12.43 -18.48 5.81
C CYS A 103 -12.58 -19.89 6.44
N LEU A 104 -13.65 -20.11 7.21
CA LEU A 104 -14.01 -21.43 7.75
C LEU A 104 -15.05 -22.09 6.83
#